data_AF-A0A914E1D3-F1
#
_entry.id   AF-A0A914E1D3-F1
#
_cell.length_a   1.000
_cell.length_b   1.000
_cell.length_c   1.000
_cell.angle_alpha   90.00
_cell.angle_beta   90.00
_cell.angle_gamma   90.00
#
_symmetry.space_group_name_H-M   'P 1'
#
loop_
_entity.id
_entity.type
_entity.pdbx_description
1 polymer ?
#
loop_
_entity_poly.entity_id
_entity_poly.type
_entity_poly.pdbx_seq_one_letter_code
_entity_poly.pdbx_strand_id
1 'polypeptide(L)'
;MALIEGRAEKPTRENFEVENKKRFEELKEAGLQNKYYHLFGPNMWDYFRRLAKFANVPYVTPPVIEKIYTHGRQERLKSVSTHKSNIYRIIDDENFVFQYVGKVMCD
;
A
#
# COMPACT_ATOMS: atom_id res chain seq x y z
N MET A 1 -2.25 13.13 17.70
CA MET A 1 -1.15 12.26 17.23
C MET A 1 -0.72 11.33 18.36
N ALA A 2 -0.78 10.00 18.17
CA ALA A 2 -0.61 9.02 19.25
C ALA A 2 0.66 9.19 20.10
N LEU A 3 1.80 9.52 19.47
CA LEU A 3 3.06 9.79 20.19
C LEU A 3 2.99 11.04 21.08
N ILE A 4 2.41 12.13 20.58
CA ILE A 4 2.29 13.42 21.30
C ILE A 4 1.29 13.29 22.45
N GLU A 5 0.24 12.51 22.25
CA GLU A 5 -0.82 12.25 23.23
C GLU A 5 -0.43 11.15 24.23
N GLY A 6 0.77 10.58 24.14
CA GLY A 6 1.23 9.51 25.03
C GLY A 6 0.51 8.16 24.86
N ARG A 7 -0.23 7.98 23.76
CA ARG A 7 -0.91 6.72 23.40
C ARG A 7 0.00 5.71 22.70
N ALA A 8 1.16 6.16 22.23
CA ALA A 8 2.21 5.34 21.66
C ALA A 8 3.55 5.74 22.27
N GLU A 9 4.40 4.75 22.54
CA GLU A 9 5.73 4.99 23.07
C GLU A 9 6.72 5.33 21.95
N LYS A 10 7.69 6.20 22.26
CA LYS A 10 8.78 6.44 21.34
C LYS A 10 9.63 5.17 21.23
N PRO A 11 9.96 4.68 20.02
CA PRO A 11 10.86 3.56 19.88
C PRO A 11 12.23 3.89 20.50
N THR A 12 12.85 2.88 21.11
CA THR A 12 14.25 2.98 21.56
C THR A 12 15.15 3.16 20.34
N ARG A 13 16.34 3.72 20.56
CA ARG A 13 17.34 3.86 19.50
C ARG A 13 17.70 2.50 18.89
N GLU A 14 17.87 1.49 19.72
CA GLU A 14 18.20 0.13 19.28
C GLU A 14 17.10 -0.45 18.37
N ASN A 15 15.83 -0.35 18.76
CA ASN A 15 14.72 -0.81 17.93
C ASN A 15 14.69 -0.10 16.57
N PHE A 16 14.95 1.20 16.55
CA PHE A 16 15.02 1.98 15.32
C PHE A 16 16.17 1.51 14.40
N GLU A 17 17.35 1.25 14.97
CA GLU A 17 18.51 0.75 14.22
C GLU A 17 18.25 -0.66 13.65
N VAL A 18 17.59 -1.54 14.40
CA VAL A 18 17.17 -2.87 13.94
C VAL A 18 16.19 -2.77 12.77
N GLU A 19 15.16 -1.92 12.86
CA GLU A 19 14.19 -1.74 11.76
C GLU A 19 14.84 -1.17 10.50
N ASN A 20 15.76 -0.20 10.66
CA ASN A 20 16.50 0.35 9.52
C ASN A 20 17.38 -0.71 8.85
N LYS A 21 18.11 -1.51 9.65
CA LYS A 21 18.96 -2.58 9.12
C LYS A 21 18.14 -3.59 8.32
N LYS A 22 17.01 -4.04 8.88
CA LYS A 22 16.07 -4.93 8.18
C LYS A 22 15.62 -4.33 6.85
N ARG A 23 15.30 -3.04 6.82
CA ARG A 23 14.87 -2.37 5.58
C ARG A 23 16.00 -2.32 4.53
N PHE A 24 17.24 -2.08 4.93
CA PHE A 24 18.38 -2.13 4.00
C PHE A 24 18.63 -3.54 3.47
N GLU A 25 18.45 -4.57 4.29
CA GLU A 25 18.54 -5.98 3.87
C GLU A 25 17.47 -6.32 2.84
N GLU A 26 16.20 -5.95 3.08
CA GLU A 26 15.10 -6.13 2.11
C GLU A 26 15.38 -5.46 0.76
N LEU A 27 15.94 -4.24 0.75
CA LEU A 27 16.31 -3.54 -0.48
C LEU A 27 17.44 -4.28 -1.21
N LYS A 28 18.45 -4.74 -0.47
CA LYS A 28 19.58 -5.50 -1.02
C LYS A 28 19.12 -6.80 -1.65
N GLU A 29 18.25 -7.56 -0.97
CA GLU A 29 17.67 -8.80 -1.48
C GLU A 29 16.83 -8.57 -2.74
N ALA A 30 16.11 -7.45 -2.81
CA ALA A 30 15.35 -7.04 -3.98
C ALA A 30 16.21 -6.44 -5.12
N GLY A 31 17.53 -6.34 -4.96
CA GLY A 31 18.42 -5.71 -5.94
C GLY A 31 18.23 -4.19 -6.10
N LEU A 32 17.65 -3.53 -5.09
CA LEU A 32 17.35 -2.10 -5.10
C LEU A 32 18.45 -1.29 -4.42
N GLN A 33 18.79 -0.14 -5.02
CA GLN A 33 19.70 0.84 -4.43
C GLN A 33 19.07 1.55 -3.23
N ASN A 34 19.90 2.07 -2.32
CA ASN A 34 19.46 2.81 -1.13
C ASN A 34 18.55 4.02 -1.43
N LYS A 35 18.62 4.62 -2.63
CA LYS A 35 17.69 5.70 -3.04
C LYS A 35 16.22 5.27 -3.03
N TYR A 36 15.93 3.97 -3.07
CA TYR A 36 14.59 3.40 -2.96
C TYR A 36 14.18 3.11 -1.51
N TYR A 37 14.90 3.63 -0.50
CA TYR A 37 14.60 3.39 0.91
C TYR A 37 13.13 3.63 1.27
N HIS A 38 12.58 4.75 0.80
CA HIS A 38 11.20 5.16 1.03
C HIS A 38 10.18 4.50 0.07
N LEU A 39 10.62 3.63 -0.84
CA LEU A 39 9.73 2.94 -1.76
C LEU A 39 9.04 1.76 -1.07
N PHE A 40 7.82 1.96 -0.57
CA PHE A 40 7.08 0.89 0.11
C PHE A 40 6.63 -0.24 -0.82
N GLY A 41 6.31 0.07 -2.08
CA GLY A 41 5.91 -0.94 -3.07
C GLY A 41 4.77 -1.85 -2.55
N PRO A 42 4.86 -3.17 -2.73
CA PRO A 42 3.89 -4.13 -2.18
C PRO A 42 3.77 -4.11 -0.65
N ASN A 43 4.83 -3.74 0.05
CA ASN A 43 4.91 -3.80 1.52
C ASN A 43 4.20 -2.63 2.22
N MET A 44 3.58 -1.71 1.46
CA MET A 44 2.92 -0.53 2.02
C MET A 44 1.76 -0.88 2.96
N TRP A 45 1.03 -1.95 2.68
CA TRP A 45 -0.11 -2.38 3.49
C TRP A 45 0.34 -2.87 4.87
N ASP A 46 1.42 -3.65 4.94
CA ASP A 46 1.99 -4.10 6.20
C ASP A 46 2.59 -2.95 7.01
N TYR A 47 3.13 -1.94 6.34
CA TYR A 47 3.54 -0.70 6.99
C TYR A 47 2.34 0.01 7.64
N PHE A 48 1.22 0.18 6.94
CA PHE A 48 0.03 0.79 7.52
C PHE A 48 -0.59 -0.04 8.66
N ARG A 49 -0.61 -1.38 8.55
CA ARG A 49 -1.04 -2.27 9.64
C ARG A 49 -0.15 -2.09 10.88
N ARG A 50 1.17 -2.02 10.70
CA ARG A 50 2.12 -1.75 11.81
C ARG A 50 1.91 -0.38 12.43
N LEU A 51 1.64 0.66 11.63
CA LEU A 51 1.34 1.99 12.15
C LEU A 51 0.04 2.02 12.98
N ALA A 52 -1.01 1.35 12.52
CA ALA A 52 -2.25 1.24 13.28
C ALA A 52 -2.01 0.54 14.63
N LYS A 53 -1.27 -0.58 14.62
CA LYS A 53 -0.83 -1.27 15.84
C LYS A 53 0.01 -0.38 16.76
N PHE A 54 0.98 0.33 16.20
CA PHE A 54 1.85 1.25 16.95
C PHE A 54 1.06 2.37 17.62
N ALA A 55 0.09 2.94 16.92
CA ALA A 55 -0.77 4.00 17.43
C ALA A 55 -1.90 3.49 18.35
N ASN A 56 -1.99 2.18 18.57
CA ASN A 56 -3.10 1.52 19.28
C ASN A 56 -4.47 1.95 18.75
N VAL A 57 -4.62 1.97 17.42
CA VAL A 57 -5.88 2.26 16.73
C VAL A 57 -6.28 1.10 15.83
N PRO A 58 -7.59 0.88 15.61
CA PRO A 58 -8.04 -0.11 14.64
C PRO A 58 -7.48 0.21 13.24
N TYR A 59 -7.05 -0.83 12.53
CA TYR A 59 -6.76 -0.72 11.11
C TYR A 59 -8.08 -0.67 10.35
N VAL A 60 -8.38 0.46 9.70
CA VAL A 60 -9.70 0.72 9.11
C VAL A 60 -9.78 0.45 7.61
N THR A 61 -8.67 0.17 6.95
CA THR A 61 -8.68 -0.08 5.50
C THR A 61 -9.16 -1.50 5.22
N PRO A 62 -10.32 -1.70 4.57
CA PRO A 62 -10.81 -3.04 4.29
C PRO A 62 -9.98 -3.75 3.21
N PRO A 63 -9.90 -5.08 3.22
CA PRO A 63 -9.14 -5.88 2.24
C PRO A 63 -9.48 -5.56 0.77
N VAL A 64 -10.74 -5.22 0.46
CA VAL A 64 -11.17 -4.84 -0.89
C VAL A 64 -10.40 -3.64 -1.46
N ILE A 65 -9.96 -2.70 -0.61
CA ILE A 65 -9.19 -1.52 -1.06
C ILE A 65 -7.79 -1.94 -1.52
N GLU A 66 -7.14 -2.85 -0.79
CA GLU A 66 -5.86 -3.43 -1.17
C GLU A 66 -5.97 -4.22 -2.48
N LYS A 67 -7.07 -4.96 -2.67
CA LYS A 67 -7.34 -5.70 -3.91
C LYS A 67 -7.60 -4.77 -5.11
N ILE A 68 -8.40 -3.70 -4.94
CA ILE A 68 -8.64 -2.72 -6.00
C ILE A 68 -7.34 -2.00 -6.40
N TYR A 69 -6.52 -1.61 -5.42
CA TYR A 69 -5.22 -0.98 -5.70
C TYR A 69 -4.30 -1.92 -6.49
N THR A 70 -4.22 -3.19 -6.08
CA THR A 70 -3.41 -4.21 -6.76
C THR A 70 -3.92 -4.46 -8.18
N HIS A 71 -5.23 -4.58 -8.36
CA HIS A 71 -5.86 -4.71 -9.67
C HIS A 71 -5.57 -3.50 -10.56
N GLY A 72 -5.77 -2.27 -10.07
CA GLY A 72 -5.47 -1.05 -10.81
C GLY A 72 -4.00 -0.92 -11.21
N ARG A 73 -3.08 -1.43 -10.38
CA ARG A 73 -1.65 -1.55 -10.75
C ARG A 73 -1.45 -2.54 -11.90
N GLN A 74 -2.07 -3.71 -11.86
CA GLN A 74 -1.99 -4.71 -12.93
C GLN A 74 -2.55 -4.18 -14.25
N GLU A 75 -3.71 -3.51 -14.21
CA GLU A 75 -4.34 -2.91 -15.39
C GLU A 75 -3.45 -1.83 -16.01
N ARG A 76 -2.77 -1.02 -15.19
CA ARG A 76 -1.80 -0.02 -15.66
C ARG A 76 -0.61 -0.65 -16.37
N LEU A 77 -0.14 -1.81 -15.90
CA LEU A 77 0.94 -2.55 -16.55
C LEU A 77 0.50 -3.12 -17.90
N LYS A 78 -0.77 -3.49 -18.06
CA LYS A 78 -1.34 -3.94 -19.34
C LYS A 78 -1.49 -2.78 -20.33
N SER A 79 -2.00 -1.64 -19.87
CA SER A 79 -2.19 -0.46 -20.70
C SER A 79 -2.11 0.84 -19.90
N VAL A 80 -1.07 1.61 -20.14
CA VAL A 80 -0.90 2.92 -19.51
C VAL A 80 -1.98 3.92 -19.97
N SER A 81 -2.49 3.80 -21.20
CA SER A 81 -3.47 4.72 -21.76
C SER A 81 -4.90 4.43 -21.31
N THR A 82 -5.28 3.15 -21.17
CA THR A 82 -6.69 2.77 -21.01
C THR A 82 -7.10 2.31 -19.61
N HIS A 83 -6.16 1.96 -18.72
CA HIS A 83 -6.46 1.44 -17.37
C HIS A 83 -7.33 2.36 -16.50
N LYS A 84 -7.37 3.67 -16.79
CA LYS A 84 -8.18 4.65 -16.08
C LYS A 84 -9.67 4.60 -16.46
N SER A 85 -10.03 3.84 -17.49
CA SER A 85 -11.43 3.67 -17.94
C SER A 85 -12.17 2.57 -17.17
N ASN A 86 -11.49 1.92 -16.22
CA ASN A 86 -12.09 0.93 -15.34
C ASN A 86 -12.93 1.63 -14.25
N ILE A 87 -14.21 1.29 -14.17
CA ILE A 87 -15.11 1.73 -13.08
C ILE A 87 -15.25 0.57 -12.09
N TYR A 88 -14.98 0.84 -10.82
CA TYR A 88 -15.04 -0.14 -9.74
C TYR A 88 -16.29 0.08 -8.88
N ARG A 89 -16.91 -1.02 -8.45
CA ARG A 89 -17.98 -1.01 -7.45
C ARG A 89 -17.63 -2.02 -6.35
N ILE A 90 -17.51 -1.52 -5.12
CA ILE A 90 -17.33 -2.34 -3.92
C ILE A 90 -18.65 -3.02 -3.60
N ILE A 91 -18.61 -4.33 -3.33
CA ILE A 91 -19.76 -5.14 -2.93
C ILE A 91 -19.78 -5.29 -1.41
N ASP A 92 -18.63 -5.60 -0.83
CA ASP A 92 -18.40 -5.78 0.61
C ASP A 92 -16.92 -5.53 0.95
N ASP A 93 -16.50 -5.79 2.19
CA ASP A 93 -15.13 -5.56 2.68
C ASP A 93 -14.06 -6.42 1.97
N GLU A 94 -14.47 -7.45 1.23
CA GLU A 94 -13.59 -8.39 0.54
C GLU A 94 -13.69 -8.31 -0.99
N ASN A 95 -14.84 -7.91 -1.52
CA ASN A 95 -15.18 -8.12 -2.92
C ASN A 95 -15.52 -6.82 -3.66
N PHE A 96 -15.06 -6.74 -4.90
CA PHE A 96 -15.43 -5.69 -5.84
C PHE A 96 -15.73 -6.29 -7.21
N VAL A 97 -16.47 -5.54 -8.02
CA VAL A 97 -16.58 -5.77 -9.46
C VAL A 97 -16.03 -4.55 -10.19
N PHE A 98 -15.57 -4.75 -11.42
CA PHE A 98 -15.15 -3.66 -12.29
C PHE A 98 -15.70 -3.86 -13.70
N GLN A 99 -15.86 -2.75 -14.41
CA GLN A 99 -16.23 -2.72 -15.82
C GLN A 99 -15.28 -1.79 -16.58
N TYR A 100 -14.85 -2.21 -17.76
CA TYR A 100 -14.13 -1.33 -18.68
C TYR A 100 -15.13 -0.49 -19.46
N VAL A 101 -15.04 0.83 -19.36
CA VAL A 101 -15.87 1.76 -20.14
C VAL A 101 -14.99 2.46 -21.16
N GLY A 102 -14.66 1.77 -22.24
CA GLY A 102 -13.95 2.38 -23.37
C GLY A 102 -14.84 3.43 -24.05
N LYS A 103 -14.24 4.49 -24.59
CA LYS A 103 -14.91 5.29 -25.62
C LYS A 103 -15.18 4.36 -26.81
N VAL A 104 -16.45 4.26 -27.23
CA VAL A 104 -16.77 3.82 -28.59
C VAL A 104 -16.07 4.82 -29.51
N MET A 105 -15.07 4.38 -30.27
CA MET A 105 -14.66 5.15 -31.44
C MET A 105 -15.82 5.03 -32.42
N CYS A 106 -16.59 6.09 -32.59
CA CYS A 106 -17.47 6.17 -33.74
C CYS A 106 -16.58 6.23 -34.97
N ASP A 107 -16.78 5.28 -35.88
CA ASP A 107 -16.15 5.22 -37.20
C ASP A 107 -16.48 6.45 -38.05
#